data_AF-A0A4Z1HZ64-F1
#
_entry.id   AF-A0A4Z1HZ64-F1
#
_cell.length_a   1.000
_cell.length_b   1.000
_cell.length_c   1.000
_cell.angle_alpha   90.00
_cell.angle_beta   90.00
_cell.angle_gamma   90.00
#
_symmetry.space_group_name_H-M   'P 1'
#
loop_
_entity.id
_entity.type
_entity.pdbx_description
1 polymer ?
#
loop_
_entity_poly.entity_id
_entity_poly.type
_entity_poly.pdbx_seq_one_letter_code
_entity_poly.pdbx_strand_id
1 'polypeptide(L)'
;MLGKKFGLPQSAIAKIISEARDTLECDTAIISWIRELMDETHGSLKFIAVWRIPIPEHAILHKRWGDELSSIFEEVFTSSTIGIRQPDLGFYRHVLKATRREPGKTILIDSDVRNLVTACSLGMRSIPYKTLPVLSRMKNTLYDPLTRGNMFLNRNAKRLHPETDCGTVLIENFVQLLILDVTSDEYARRKT
;
A
#
# COMPACT_ATOMS: atom_id res chain seq x y z
N MET A 1 6.70 17.92 31.29
CA MET A 1 5.64 17.20 32.02
C MET A 1 5.78 15.67 32.02
N LEU A 2 6.22 15.01 30.94
CA LEU A 2 6.42 13.54 30.95
C LEU A 2 7.55 13.06 31.90
N GLY A 3 8.70 13.73 31.91
CA GLY A 3 9.85 13.32 32.76
C GLY A 3 9.53 13.21 34.24
N LYS A 4 8.81 14.20 34.79
CA LYS A 4 8.33 14.17 36.18
C LYS A 4 7.38 12.99 36.47
N LYS A 5 6.57 12.56 35.49
CA LYS A 5 5.60 11.48 35.66
C LYS A 5 6.27 10.09 35.71
N PHE A 6 7.44 9.94 35.12
CA PHE A 6 8.19 8.69 35.05
C PHE A 6 9.50 8.71 35.84
N GLY A 7 9.76 9.76 36.64
CA GLY A 7 11.01 9.90 37.39
C GLY A 7 12.26 10.07 36.52
N LEU A 8 12.10 10.49 35.27
CA LEU A 8 13.18 10.62 34.29
C LEU A 8 13.56 12.09 34.05
N PRO A 9 14.86 12.40 33.89
CA PRO A 9 15.29 13.70 33.42
C PRO A 9 14.66 14.02 32.06
N GLN A 10 14.22 15.26 31.87
CA GLN A 10 13.66 15.69 30.57
C GLN A 10 14.68 15.54 29.43
N SER A 11 15.96 15.72 29.73
CA SER A 11 17.08 15.50 28.80
C SER A 11 17.21 14.04 28.36
N ALA A 12 16.94 13.08 29.25
CA ALA A 12 16.98 11.66 28.91
C ALA A 12 15.86 11.27 27.93
N ILE A 13 14.64 11.78 28.15
CA ILE A 13 13.52 11.56 27.22
C ILE A 13 13.82 12.21 25.86
N ALA A 14 14.33 13.44 25.84
CA ALA A 14 14.69 14.12 24.61
C ALA A 14 15.77 13.36 23.83
N LYS A 15 16.78 12.82 24.52
CA LYS A 15 17.84 12.00 23.93
C LYS A 15 17.30 10.73 23.30
N ILE A 16 16.47 9.96 24.01
CA ILE A 16 15.87 8.72 23.47
C ILE A 16 15.01 9.01 22.23
N ILE A 17 14.21 10.08 22.27
CA ILE A 17 13.41 10.49 21.11
C ILE A 17 14.33 10.86 19.93
N SER A 18 15.44 11.56 20.18
CA SER A 18 16.42 11.88 19.13
C SER A 18 17.06 10.62 18.55
N GLU A 19 17.54 9.72 19.39
CA GLU A 19 18.18 8.47 18.94
C GLU A 19 17.19 7.59 18.15
N ALA A 20 15.94 7.47 18.61
CA ALA A 20 14.91 6.75 17.88
C ALA A 20 14.62 7.37 16.50
N ARG A 21 14.67 8.70 16.38
CA ARG A 21 14.50 9.38 15.09
C ARG A 21 15.65 9.08 14.13
N ASP A 22 16.88 9.02 14.64
CA ASP A 22 18.06 8.74 13.82
C ASP A 22 18.01 7.32 13.23
N THR A 23 17.37 6.38 13.94
CA THR A 23 17.16 5.00 13.48
C THR A 23 15.97 4.81 12.53
N LEU A 24 15.15 5.83 12.31
CA LEU A 24 14.02 5.70 11.41
C LEU A 24 14.53 5.52 9.98
N GLU A 25 13.96 4.58 9.24
CA GLU A 25 14.26 4.35 7.83
C GLU A 25 12.96 4.18 7.05
N CYS A 26 12.96 4.66 5.80
CA CYS A 26 11.90 4.34 4.87
C CYS A 26 11.97 2.85 4.50
N ASP A 27 10.83 2.17 4.51
CA ASP A 27 10.74 0.80 4.00
C ASP A 27 10.88 0.84 2.47
N THR A 28 12.10 0.57 2.00
CA THR A 28 12.46 0.60 0.58
C THR A 28 11.66 -0.40 -0.25
N ALA A 29 11.20 -1.49 0.35
CA ALA A 29 10.44 -2.52 -0.34
C ALA A 29 8.98 -2.06 -0.58
N ILE A 30 8.37 -1.32 0.36
CA ILE A 30 7.09 -0.64 0.11
C ILE A 30 7.25 0.44 -0.96
N ILE A 31 8.31 1.24 -0.89
CA ILE A 31 8.56 2.31 -1.86
C ILE A 31 8.72 1.75 -3.28
N SER A 32 9.49 0.67 -3.44
CA SER A 32 9.64 -0.03 -4.72
C SER A 32 8.29 -0.55 -5.23
N TRP A 33 7.50 -1.17 -4.36
CA TRP A 33 6.20 -1.69 -4.73
C TRP A 33 5.22 -0.59 -5.18
N ILE A 34 5.22 0.58 -4.53
CA ILE A 34 4.39 1.72 -4.97
C ILE A 34 4.86 2.23 -6.33
N ARG A 35 6.17 2.33 -6.57
CA ARG A 35 6.72 2.74 -7.87
C ARG A 35 6.32 1.79 -9.00
N GLU A 36 6.46 0.49 -8.79
CA GLU A 36 5.98 -0.52 -9.73
C GLU A 36 4.48 -0.35 -10.01
N LEU A 37 3.67 -0.09 -8.99
CA LEU A 37 2.24 0.11 -9.15
C LEU A 37 1.92 1.41 -9.90
N MET A 38 2.68 2.49 -9.70
CA MET A 38 2.53 3.73 -10.48
C MET A 38 2.80 3.47 -11.97
N ASP A 39 3.87 2.75 -12.27
CA ASP A 39 4.26 2.41 -13.64
C ASP A 39 3.21 1.51 -14.32
N GLU A 40 2.79 0.43 -13.64
CA GLU A 40 1.79 -0.51 -14.15
C GLU A 40 0.39 0.10 -14.32
N THR A 41 0.08 1.17 -13.59
CA THR A 41 -1.21 1.87 -13.70
C THR A 41 -1.13 3.09 -14.60
N HIS A 42 0.04 3.37 -15.19
CA HIS A 42 0.31 4.56 -16.00
C HIS A 42 -0.18 5.86 -15.32
N GLY A 43 -0.02 5.94 -14.00
CA GLY A 43 -0.42 7.10 -13.20
C GLY A 43 -1.94 7.32 -13.03
N SER A 44 -2.77 6.33 -13.41
CA SER A 44 -4.22 6.37 -13.20
C SER A 44 -4.60 6.26 -11.71
N LEU A 45 -3.78 5.56 -10.92
CA LEU A 45 -3.88 5.59 -9.46
C LEU A 45 -3.15 6.80 -8.89
N LYS A 46 -3.76 7.39 -7.86
CA LYS A 46 -3.20 8.51 -7.11
C LYS A 46 -2.92 8.06 -5.69
N PHE A 47 -1.69 8.30 -5.24
CA PHE A 47 -1.22 7.90 -3.94
C PHE A 47 -1.22 9.11 -3.02
N ILE A 48 -1.87 8.97 -1.86
CA ILE A 48 -1.98 9.99 -0.82
C ILE A 48 -1.45 9.37 0.47
N ALA A 49 -0.52 10.06 1.13
CA ALA A 49 -0.03 9.62 2.43
C ALA A 49 -0.86 10.25 3.56
N VAL A 50 -1.21 9.44 4.56
CA VAL A 50 -1.86 9.92 5.78
C VAL A 50 -1.09 9.42 7.00
N TRP A 51 -0.57 10.33 7.82
CA TRP A 51 0.30 9.95 8.94
C TRP A 51 -0.17 10.50 10.29
N ARG A 52 -0.11 9.63 11.30
CA ARG A 52 -0.24 10.02 12.70
C ARG A 52 1.14 10.33 13.27
N ILE A 53 1.64 11.52 12.96
CA ILE A 53 2.98 11.98 13.35
C ILE A 53 2.91 13.39 13.95
N PRO A 54 3.73 13.74 14.97
CA PRO A 54 3.79 15.11 15.47
C PRO A 54 4.61 16.04 14.56
N ILE A 55 4.40 17.35 14.69
CA ILE A 55 4.97 18.38 13.79
C ILE A 55 6.51 18.33 13.73
N PRO A 56 7.25 18.27 14.86
CA PRO A 56 8.71 18.26 14.81
C PRO A 56 9.27 17.04 14.09
N GLU A 57 8.68 15.88 14.31
CA GLU A 57 9.07 14.63 13.64
C GLU A 57 8.77 14.72 12.15
N HIS A 58 7.59 15.20 11.75
CA HIS A 58 7.24 15.39 10.34
C HIS A 58 8.23 16.31 9.60
N ALA A 59 8.64 17.41 10.22
CA ALA A 59 9.63 18.32 9.63
C ALA A 59 10.99 17.64 9.41
N ILE A 60 11.41 16.75 10.32
CA ILE A 60 12.64 15.98 10.19
C ILE A 60 12.52 14.95 9.05
N LEU A 61 11.40 14.21 8.97
CA LEU A 61 11.15 13.26 7.89
C LEU A 61 11.16 13.96 6.53
N HIS A 62 10.46 15.11 6.44
CA HIS A 62 10.41 15.90 5.22
C HIS A 62 11.80 16.41 4.82
N LYS A 63 12.65 16.79 5.78
CA LYS A 63 14.04 17.19 5.47
C LYS A 63 14.87 16.02 4.94
N ARG A 64 14.63 14.79 5.41
CA ARG A 64 15.42 13.60 5.04
C ARG A 64 14.94 12.91 3.76
N TRP A 65 13.63 12.82 3.56
CA TRP A 65 13.00 12.08 2.46
C TRP A 65 11.94 12.87 1.68
N GLY A 66 11.84 14.19 1.86
CA GLY A 66 10.79 15.01 1.25
C GLY A 66 10.71 14.87 -0.26
N ASP A 67 11.86 14.87 -0.96
CA ASP A 67 11.91 14.73 -2.41
C ASP A 67 11.44 13.35 -2.86
N GLU A 68 11.88 12.28 -2.18
CA GLU A 68 11.44 10.91 -2.47
C GLU A 68 9.94 10.74 -2.23
N LEU A 69 9.42 11.24 -1.11
CA LEU A 69 8.01 11.15 -0.76
C LEU A 69 7.14 11.98 -1.71
N SER A 70 7.59 13.17 -2.13
CA SER A 70 6.88 14.03 -3.08
C SER A 70 6.87 13.44 -4.50
N SER A 71 7.83 12.59 -4.84
CA SER A 71 7.82 11.85 -6.12
C SER A 71 6.77 10.74 -6.17
N ILE A 72 6.25 10.31 -5.01
CA ILE A 72 5.34 9.17 -4.87
C ILE A 72 3.93 9.64 -4.53
N PHE A 73 3.81 10.52 -3.54
CA PHE A 73 2.53 10.96 -3.00
C PHE A 73 2.17 12.32 -3.57
N GLU A 74 0.97 12.40 -4.17
CA GLU A 74 0.41 13.66 -4.66
C GLU A 74 0.21 14.66 -3.52
N GLU A 75 -0.22 14.15 -2.36
CA GLU A 75 -0.39 14.92 -1.13
C GLU A 75 -0.04 14.09 0.11
N VAL A 76 0.45 14.77 1.14
CA VAL A 76 0.75 14.19 2.46
C VAL A 76 -0.07 14.92 3.52
N PHE A 77 -0.91 14.18 4.23
CA PHE A 77 -1.72 14.70 5.33
C PHE A 77 -1.23 14.15 6.66
N THR A 78 -1.09 15.00 7.67
CA THR A 78 -0.77 14.56 9.02
C THR A 78 -1.86 14.93 10.01
N SER A 79 -2.08 14.09 11.02
CA SER A 79 -3.04 14.41 12.09
C SER A 79 -2.65 15.68 12.85
N SER A 80 -1.35 15.98 12.95
CA SER A 80 -0.88 17.19 13.62
C SER A 80 -1.19 18.46 12.84
N THR A 81 -1.08 18.43 11.51
CA THR A 81 -1.35 19.61 10.67
C THR A 81 -2.86 19.83 10.51
N ILE A 82 -3.64 18.76 10.36
CA ILE A 82 -5.11 18.86 10.27
C ILE A 82 -5.73 19.23 11.64
N GLY A 83 -5.07 18.90 12.74
CA GLY A 83 -5.61 19.09 14.10
C GLY A 83 -6.69 18.07 14.48
N ILE A 84 -6.90 17.04 13.66
CA ILE A 84 -7.84 15.94 13.90
C ILE A 84 -7.04 14.64 13.95
N ARG A 85 -7.23 13.84 15.00
CA ARG A 85 -6.45 12.62 15.21
C ARG A 85 -7.16 11.41 14.59
N GLN A 86 -6.49 10.66 13.71
CA GLN A 86 -6.93 9.31 13.34
C GLN A 86 -7.16 8.44 14.60
N PRO A 87 -8.20 7.60 14.69
CA PRO A 87 -9.13 7.19 13.63
C PRO A 87 -10.40 8.05 13.53
N ASP A 88 -10.38 9.31 13.98
CA ASP A 88 -11.56 10.18 13.90
C ASP A 88 -12.09 10.31 12.46
N LEU A 89 -13.40 10.13 12.31
CA LEU A 89 -14.10 10.14 11.02
C LEU A 89 -13.94 11.48 10.27
N GLY A 90 -13.81 12.58 11.01
CA GLY A 90 -13.52 13.91 10.49
C GLY A 90 -12.18 14.02 9.77
N PHE A 91 -11.16 13.26 10.19
CA PHE A 91 -9.86 13.24 9.52
C PHE A 91 -10.00 12.71 8.08
N TYR A 92 -10.62 11.55 7.91
CA TYR A 92 -10.77 10.94 6.59
C TYR A 92 -11.72 11.72 5.69
N ARG A 93 -12.78 12.33 6.26
CA ARG A 93 -13.62 13.28 5.53
C ARG A 93 -12.85 14.50 5.03
N HIS A 94 -11.95 15.03 5.86
CA HIS A 94 -11.09 16.15 5.46
C HIS A 94 -10.21 15.75 4.27
N VAL A 95 -9.53 14.61 4.35
CA VAL A 95 -8.66 14.10 3.27
C VAL A 95 -9.45 13.89 1.97
N LEU A 96 -10.60 13.20 2.03
CA LEU A 96 -11.44 12.96 0.84
C LEU A 96 -11.94 14.26 0.21
N LYS A 97 -12.31 15.26 1.02
CA LYS A 97 -12.76 16.57 0.54
C LYS A 97 -11.61 17.37 -0.08
N ALA A 98 -10.45 17.40 0.56
CA ALA A 98 -9.27 18.12 0.07
C ALA A 98 -8.81 17.58 -1.29
N THR A 99 -8.77 16.25 -1.42
CA THR A 99 -8.31 15.53 -2.61
C THR A 99 -9.40 15.32 -3.65
N ARG A 100 -10.64 15.72 -3.36
CA ARG A 100 -11.85 15.54 -4.21
C ARG A 100 -12.05 14.10 -4.67
N ARG A 101 -11.77 13.13 -3.79
CA ARG A 101 -11.88 11.69 -4.10
C ARG A 101 -13.22 11.13 -3.65
N GLU A 102 -13.77 10.24 -4.48
CA GLU A 102 -14.99 9.51 -4.18
C GLU A 102 -14.67 8.34 -3.23
N PRO A 103 -15.35 8.19 -2.08
CA PRO A 103 -15.05 7.13 -1.13
C PRO A 103 -15.11 5.73 -1.77
N GLY A 104 -16.14 5.45 -2.58
CA GLY A 104 -16.32 4.15 -3.26
C GLY A 104 -15.21 3.76 -4.24
N LYS A 105 -14.38 4.73 -4.65
CA LYS A 105 -13.21 4.55 -5.53
C LYS A 105 -11.89 4.74 -4.79
N THR A 106 -11.92 4.84 -3.46
CA THR A 106 -10.74 5.06 -2.63
C THR A 106 -10.45 3.84 -1.77
N ILE A 107 -9.17 3.51 -1.61
CA ILE A 107 -8.69 2.40 -0.78
C ILE A 107 -7.82 2.97 0.34
N LEU A 108 -8.10 2.61 1.59
CA LEU A 108 -7.20 2.85 2.71
C LEU A 108 -6.33 1.60 2.95
N ILE A 109 -5.02 1.80 3.06
CA ILE A 109 -4.07 0.79 3.47
C ILE A 109 -3.48 1.23 4.80
N ASP A 110 -3.66 0.43 5.86
CA ASP A 110 -3.20 0.78 7.22
C ASP A 110 -3.02 -0.50 8.05
N SER A 111 -2.17 -0.46 9.07
CA SER A 111 -1.98 -1.55 10.02
C SER A 111 -2.92 -1.46 11.24
N ASP A 112 -3.47 -0.27 11.54
CA ASP A 112 -4.41 -0.04 12.63
C ASP A 112 -5.85 -0.35 12.18
N VAL A 113 -6.43 -1.42 12.72
CA VAL A 113 -7.80 -1.85 12.37
C VAL A 113 -8.85 -0.75 12.59
N ARG A 114 -8.64 0.16 13.55
CA ARG A 114 -9.58 1.25 13.82
C ARG A 114 -9.61 2.25 12.67
N ASN A 115 -8.45 2.54 12.08
CA ASN A 115 -8.35 3.39 10.89
C ASN A 115 -9.12 2.75 9.71
N LEU A 116 -8.94 1.43 9.52
CA LEU A 116 -9.62 0.67 8.46
C LEU A 116 -11.15 0.66 8.62
N VAL A 117 -11.65 0.45 9.85
CA VAL A 117 -13.10 0.45 10.14
C VAL A 117 -13.70 1.84 9.90
N THR A 118 -13.02 2.90 10.34
CA THR A 118 -13.47 4.28 10.07
C THR A 118 -13.56 4.54 8.57
N ALA A 119 -12.55 4.17 7.79
CA ALA A 119 -12.58 4.34 6.33
C ALA A 119 -13.73 3.55 5.68
N CYS A 120 -13.96 2.30 6.09
CA CYS A 120 -15.10 1.50 5.61
C CYS A 120 -16.44 2.19 5.89
N SER A 121 -16.60 2.82 7.06
CA SER A 121 -17.84 3.53 7.41
C SER A 121 -18.13 4.74 6.51
N LEU A 122 -17.13 5.26 5.80
CA LEU A 122 -17.28 6.32 4.78
C LEU A 122 -17.53 5.77 3.37
N GLY A 123 -17.55 4.45 3.19
CA GLY A 123 -17.68 3.79 1.89
C GLY A 123 -16.36 3.56 1.16
N MET A 124 -15.22 3.73 1.83
CA MET A 124 -13.91 3.35 1.29
C MET A 124 -13.73 1.84 1.36
N ARG A 125 -12.89 1.29 0.46
CA ARG A 125 -12.33 -0.05 0.66
C ARG A 125 -11.16 0.06 1.62
N SER A 126 -10.93 -0.96 2.44
CA SER A 126 -9.83 -0.96 3.40
C SER A 126 -9.05 -2.27 3.30
N ILE A 127 -7.72 -2.18 3.33
CA ILE A 127 -6.82 -3.32 3.23
C ILE A 127 -5.86 -3.28 4.43
N PRO A 128 -5.89 -4.31 5.30
CA PRO A 128 -4.97 -4.37 6.41
C PRO A 128 -3.55 -4.60 5.91
N TYR A 129 -2.65 -3.67 6.20
CA TYR A 129 -1.23 -3.87 5.96
C TYR A 129 -0.63 -4.72 7.07
N LYS A 130 -0.14 -5.90 6.70
CA LYS A 130 0.66 -6.78 7.57
C LYS A 130 2.02 -7.08 6.95
N THR A 131 2.03 -7.41 5.66
CA THR A 131 3.22 -7.76 4.88
C THR A 131 3.02 -7.37 3.41
N LEU A 132 4.12 -7.20 2.66
CA LEU A 132 4.08 -6.90 1.22
C LEU A 132 3.28 -7.92 0.37
N PRO A 133 3.36 -9.25 0.60
CA PRO A 133 2.54 -10.20 -0.16
C PRO A 133 1.02 -9.94 -0.09
N VAL A 134 0.53 -9.38 1.01
CA VAL A 134 -0.89 -8.99 1.15
C VAL A 134 -1.21 -7.84 0.20
N LEU A 135 -0.30 -6.88 0.05
CA LEU A 135 -0.45 -5.77 -0.90
C LEU A 135 -0.34 -6.24 -2.35
N SER A 136 0.52 -7.21 -2.66
CA SER A 136 0.58 -7.78 -4.02
C SER A 136 -0.74 -8.41 -4.45
N ARG A 137 -1.50 -9.01 -3.52
CA ARG A 137 -2.85 -9.54 -3.80
C ARG A 137 -3.88 -8.43 -4.06
N MET A 138 -3.67 -7.21 -3.55
CA MET A 138 -4.53 -6.05 -3.84
C MET A 138 -4.58 -5.74 -5.32
N LYS A 139 -3.48 -5.96 -6.07
CA LYS A 139 -3.46 -5.75 -7.53
C LYS A 139 -4.63 -6.47 -8.21
N ASN A 140 -5.06 -7.62 -7.70
CA ASN A 140 -6.22 -8.36 -8.22
C ASN A 140 -7.55 -7.59 -8.13
N THR A 141 -7.66 -6.60 -7.26
CA THR A 141 -8.86 -5.77 -7.04
C THR A 141 -8.82 -4.43 -7.77
N LEU A 142 -7.65 -4.02 -8.27
CA LEU A 142 -7.44 -2.73 -8.93
C LEU A 142 -7.64 -2.77 -10.44
N TYR A 143 -7.30 -3.90 -11.07
CA TYR A 143 -7.39 -4.05 -12.53
C TYR A 143 -8.69 -4.73 -12.94
N ASP A 144 -9.13 -4.40 -14.16
CA ASP A 144 -10.16 -5.18 -14.85
C ASP A 144 -9.76 -6.67 -14.87
N PRO A 145 -10.60 -7.59 -14.37
CA PRO A 145 -10.26 -9.01 -14.28
C PRO A 145 -9.87 -9.64 -15.61
N LEU A 146 -10.49 -9.23 -16.72
CA LEU A 146 -10.21 -9.77 -18.05
C LEU A 146 -8.85 -9.31 -18.55
N THR A 147 -8.57 -8.02 -18.46
CA THR A 147 -7.29 -7.42 -18.85
C THR A 147 -6.14 -8.02 -18.04
N ARG A 148 -6.31 -8.17 -16.72
CA ARG A 148 -5.32 -8.79 -15.84
C ARG A 148 -5.12 -10.27 -16.15
N GLY A 149 -6.21 -11.01 -16.38
CA GLY A 149 -6.16 -12.41 -16.79
C GLY A 149 -5.35 -12.58 -18.07
N ASN A 150 -5.64 -11.76 -19.09
CA ASN A 150 -4.94 -11.81 -20.37
C ASN A 150 -3.44 -11.45 -20.23
N MET A 151 -3.11 -10.42 -19.46
CA MET A 151 -1.70 -10.08 -19.16
C MET A 151 -0.97 -11.23 -18.46
N PHE A 152 -1.62 -11.89 -17.49
CA PHE A 152 -1.03 -13.02 -16.78
C PHE A 152 -0.76 -14.19 -17.73
N LEU A 153 -1.73 -14.54 -18.59
CA LEU A 153 -1.58 -15.61 -19.58
C LEU A 153 -0.42 -15.31 -20.54
N ASN A 154 -0.33 -14.07 -21.05
CA ASN A 154 0.74 -13.65 -21.95
C ASN A 154 2.12 -13.66 -21.29
N ARG A 155 2.26 -13.09 -20.09
CA ARG A 155 3.55 -13.03 -19.37
C ARG A 155 4.07 -14.41 -18.96
N ASN A 156 3.15 -15.34 -18.69
CA ASN A 156 3.48 -16.69 -18.24
C ASN A 156 3.28 -17.73 -19.36
N ALA A 157 3.24 -17.32 -20.63
CA ALA A 157 3.07 -18.24 -21.75
C ALA A 157 4.05 -19.42 -21.62
N LYS A 158 3.54 -20.64 -21.79
CA LYS A 158 4.27 -21.91 -21.63
C LYS A 158 4.71 -22.25 -20.19
N ARG A 159 4.38 -21.41 -19.19
CA ARG A 159 4.68 -21.59 -17.75
C ARG A 159 3.42 -21.44 -16.90
N LEU A 160 2.30 -22.01 -17.36
CA LEU A 160 0.98 -21.86 -16.73
C LEU A 160 0.61 -23.03 -15.81
N HIS A 161 1.58 -23.82 -15.36
CA HIS A 161 1.31 -24.92 -14.44
C HIS A 161 0.88 -24.38 -13.08
N PRO A 162 -0.18 -24.94 -12.46
CA PRO A 162 -0.60 -24.55 -11.12
C PRO A 162 0.52 -24.75 -10.10
N GLU A 163 0.55 -23.90 -9.09
CA GLU A 163 1.49 -23.99 -7.97
C GLU A 163 0.70 -24.03 -6.66
N THR A 164 1.09 -24.91 -5.75
CA THR A 164 0.50 -24.98 -4.41
C THR A 164 0.99 -23.82 -3.54
N ASP A 165 0.33 -23.60 -2.41
CA ASP A 165 0.71 -22.61 -1.40
C ASP A 165 2.11 -22.84 -0.80
N CYS A 166 2.62 -24.07 -0.84
CA CYS A 166 3.98 -24.44 -0.45
C CYS A 166 5.00 -24.41 -1.59
N GLY A 167 4.64 -23.90 -2.77
CA GLY A 167 5.54 -23.71 -3.90
C GLY A 167 5.79 -24.96 -4.75
N THR A 168 4.99 -26.02 -4.56
CA THR A 168 5.10 -27.21 -5.40
C THR A 168 4.34 -27.00 -6.69
N VAL A 169 5.04 -27.07 -7.82
CA VAL A 169 4.42 -26.97 -9.15
C VAL A 169 3.72 -28.29 -9.48
N LEU A 170 2.42 -28.22 -9.74
CA LEU A 170 1.62 -29.36 -10.19
C LEU A 170 1.73 -29.47 -11.71
N ILE A 171 2.50 -30.44 -12.19
CA ILE A 171 2.61 -30.74 -13.62
C ILE A 171 1.40 -31.57 -14.03
N GLU A 172 0.43 -30.91 -14.65
CA GLU A 172 -0.80 -31.52 -15.14
C GLU A 172 -1.23 -30.89 -16.47
N ASN A 173 -2.17 -31.55 -17.16
CA ASN A 173 -2.62 -31.16 -18.50
C ASN A 173 -4.03 -30.56 -18.54
N PHE A 174 -4.83 -30.74 -17.48
CA PHE A 174 -6.21 -30.26 -17.39
C PHE A 174 -6.29 -28.73 -17.42
N VAL A 175 -5.51 -28.00 -16.60
CA VAL A 175 -5.56 -26.52 -16.63
C VAL A 175 -5.03 -25.99 -17.96
N GLN A 176 -4.01 -26.63 -18.53
CA GLN A 176 -3.50 -26.27 -19.85
C GLN A 176 -4.56 -26.45 -20.96
N LEU A 177 -5.34 -27.54 -20.90
CA LEU A 177 -6.44 -27.79 -21.83
C LEU A 177 -7.60 -26.82 -21.61
N LEU A 178 -7.93 -26.51 -20.35
CA LEU A 178 -8.99 -25.56 -20.02
C LEU A 178 -8.65 -24.15 -20.52
N ILE A 179 -7.40 -23.71 -20.36
CA ILE A 179 -6.93 -22.43 -20.90
C ILE A 179 -7.07 -22.44 -22.42
N LEU A 180 -6.60 -23.50 -23.10
CA LEU A 180 -6.72 -23.63 -24.56
C LEU A 180 -8.18 -23.61 -25.03
N ASP A 181 -9.08 -24.33 -24.34
CA ASP A 181 -10.50 -24.41 -24.69
C ASP A 181 -11.19 -23.05 -24.56
N VAL A 182 -10.91 -22.33 -23.47
CA VAL A 182 -11.55 -21.04 -23.16
C VAL A 182 -10.96 -19.89 -24.01
N THR A 183 -9.67 -19.91 -24.32
CA THR A 183 -9.00 -18.81 -25.04
C THR A 183 -8.79 -19.08 -26.52
N SER A 184 -8.89 -20.34 -26.97
CA SER A 184 -8.49 -20.79 -28.31
C SER A 184 -7.03 -20.47 -28.66
N ASP A 185 -6.17 -20.24 -27.65
CA ASP A 185 -4.78 -19.84 -27.85
C ASP A 185 -3.82 -21.04 -27.73
N GLU A 186 -3.29 -21.47 -28.88
CA GLU A 186 -2.28 -22.54 -28.97
C GLU A 186 -0.88 -22.14 -28.46
N TYR A 187 -0.57 -20.84 -28.30
CA TYR A 187 0.75 -20.36 -27.83
C TYR A 187 1.07 -20.80 -26.40
N ALA A 188 0.06 -21.23 -25.64
CA ALA A 188 0.24 -21.91 -24.36
C ALA A 188 1.02 -23.25 -24.47
N ARG A 189 1.23 -23.81 -25.69
CA ARG A 189 1.72 -25.19 -25.84
C ARG A 189 2.94 -25.51 -26.74
N ARG A 190 3.47 -24.66 -27.63
CA ARG A 190 4.49 -25.15 -28.60
C ARG A 190 5.98 -24.92 -28.21
N LYS A 191 6.73 -26.03 -28.08
CA LYS A 191 8.17 -26.14 -28.37
C LYS A 191 8.35 -26.30 -29.89
N THR A 192 9.31 -25.58 -30.47
CA THR A 192 10.13 -26.11 -31.58
C THR A 192 11.43 -26.61 -30.97
#